data_AF-A0A974BK47-F1
#
_entry.id   AF-A0A974BK47-F1
#
_cell.length_a   1.000
_cell.length_b   1.000
_cell.length_c   1.000
_cell.angle_alpha   90.00
_cell.angle_beta   90.00
_cell.angle_gamma   90.00
#
_symmetry.space_group_name_H-M   'P 1'
#
loop_
_entity.id
_entity.type
_entity.pdbx_description
1 polymer ?
#
loop_
_entity_poly.entity_id
_entity_poly.type
_entity_poly.pdbx_seq_one_letter_code
_entity_poly.pdbx_strand_id
1 'polypeptide(L)'
;MDTTKKYEIIKIKGDISDKFDDEVIIEYPFTIFIDDEEIITLLCTPKSLEELAVGFLYSEGYINSLDAVEKVLLNEEKGRAYVYLKYRKMLNENLSGKRAITSGCGKGTVFYNVIDSIKCRKIEKTVNISKGTVIQLSKLFNQKSELFLNTGGVHSCGLCDNEKILYFEEDIGRHNALDKILGISLIEGIDLSDKIVITSGRISSEMLIKTAKRGISTIISRSAPTSLAIDMAKELNILLIGFARGEKMNVYTCFQSIN
;
A
#
# COMPACT_ATOMS: atom_id res chain seq x y z
N MET A 1 -3.90 -18.79 7.03
CA MET A 1 -5.16 -19.06 6.33
C MET A 1 -4.90 -19.20 4.83
N ASP A 2 -5.75 -19.93 4.11
CA ASP A 2 -5.65 -19.97 2.65
C ASP A 2 -5.94 -18.58 2.08
N THR A 3 -5.20 -18.17 1.04
CA THR A 3 -5.40 -16.90 0.35
C THR A 3 -6.29 -17.05 -0.88
N THR A 4 -6.49 -18.27 -1.36
CA THR A 4 -7.24 -18.58 -2.57
C THR A 4 -8.25 -19.70 -2.31
N LYS A 5 -9.26 -19.80 -3.16
CA LYS A 5 -10.24 -20.87 -3.18
C LYS A 5 -10.53 -21.28 -4.62
N LYS A 6 -10.71 -22.57 -4.84
CA LYS A 6 -11.07 -23.12 -6.17
C LYS A 6 -12.56 -23.03 -6.43
N TYR A 7 -12.92 -22.67 -7.65
CA TYR A 7 -14.29 -22.69 -8.16
C TYR A 7 -14.34 -23.43 -9.50
N GLU A 8 -15.31 -24.34 -9.67
CA GLU A 8 -15.58 -24.91 -10.98
C GLU A 8 -16.18 -23.81 -11.87
N ILE A 9 -15.53 -23.53 -12.99
CA ILE A 9 -15.95 -22.56 -14.00
C ILE A 9 -16.13 -23.23 -15.34
N ILE A 10 -16.79 -22.53 -16.27
CA ILE A 10 -16.72 -22.83 -17.70
C ILE A 10 -15.74 -21.85 -18.33
N LYS A 11 -14.65 -22.35 -18.89
CA LYS A 11 -13.64 -21.56 -19.59
C LYS A 11 -13.91 -21.61 -21.10
N ILE A 12 -14.16 -20.44 -21.69
CA ILE A 12 -14.47 -20.30 -23.11
C ILE A 12 -13.25 -19.75 -23.85
N LYS A 13 -12.81 -20.44 -24.91
CA LYS A 13 -11.71 -20.01 -25.78
C LYS A 13 -12.13 -20.14 -27.25
N GLY A 14 -12.63 -19.04 -27.81
CA GLY A 14 -13.29 -19.07 -29.12
C GLY A 14 -14.60 -19.85 -29.01
N ASP A 15 -14.78 -20.86 -29.85
CA ASP A 15 -15.98 -21.70 -29.86
C ASP A 15 -15.94 -22.90 -28.89
N ILE A 16 -14.80 -23.12 -28.21
CA ILE A 16 -14.62 -24.23 -27.28
C ILE A 16 -14.99 -23.78 -25.87
N SER A 17 -15.79 -24.57 -25.17
CA SER A 17 -16.18 -24.38 -23.77
C SER A 17 -15.93 -25.65 -22.95
N ASP A 18 -15.07 -25.56 -21.94
CA ASP A 18 -14.69 -26.68 -21.07
C ASP A 18 -14.84 -26.31 -19.59
N LYS A 19 -15.09 -27.30 -18.74
CA LYS A 19 -15.06 -27.12 -17.29
C LYS A 19 -13.62 -27.07 -16.78
N PHE A 20 -13.35 -26.17 -15.83
CA PHE A 20 -12.02 -25.97 -15.25
C PHE A 20 -12.13 -25.53 -13.79
N ASP A 21 -11.19 -25.94 -12.94
CA ASP A 21 -11.07 -25.42 -11.57
C ASP A 21 -10.20 -24.16 -11.58
N ASP A 22 -10.82 -22.99 -11.43
CA ASP A 22 -10.11 -21.72 -11.39
C ASP A 22 -9.75 -21.33 -9.96
N GLU A 23 -8.57 -20.75 -9.80
CA GLU A 23 -8.07 -20.29 -8.50
C GLU A 23 -8.44 -18.82 -8.30
N VAL A 24 -9.32 -18.55 -7.33
CA VAL A 24 -9.88 -17.22 -7.08
C VAL A 24 -9.44 -16.72 -5.71
N ILE A 25 -9.10 -15.43 -5.62
CA ILE A 25 -8.67 -14.82 -4.36
C ILE A 25 -9.80 -14.83 -3.31
N ILE A 26 -9.45 -15.07 -2.05
CA ILE A 26 -10.36 -14.91 -0.91
C ILE A 26 -10.41 -13.45 -0.51
N GLU A 27 -11.60 -12.87 -0.55
CA GLU A 27 -11.91 -11.56 0.05
C GLU A 27 -12.26 -11.74 1.53
N TYR A 28 -11.42 -11.19 2.40
CA TYR A 28 -11.50 -11.40 3.84
C TYR A 28 -11.90 -10.10 4.58
N PRO A 29 -13.02 -10.06 5.31
CA PRO A 29 -13.38 -8.92 6.14
C PRO A 29 -12.52 -8.89 7.40
N PHE A 30 -11.79 -7.79 7.59
CA PHE A 30 -10.89 -7.59 8.72
C PHE A 30 -11.17 -6.27 9.42
N THR A 31 -11.60 -6.32 10.68
CA THR A 31 -11.98 -5.18 11.48
C THR A 31 -10.87 -4.80 12.46
N ILE A 32 -10.47 -3.52 12.45
CA ILE A 32 -9.45 -2.97 13.33
C ILE A 32 -10.14 -2.16 14.43
N PHE A 33 -9.79 -2.46 15.67
CA PHE A 33 -10.23 -1.77 16.88
C PHE A 33 -9.06 -1.04 17.53
N ILE A 34 -9.30 0.16 18.05
CA ILE A 34 -8.35 0.88 18.91
C ILE A 34 -8.99 1.04 20.28
N ASP A 35 -8.34 0.54 21.33
CA ASP A 35 -8.87 0.57 22.70
C ASP A 35 -10.35 0.12 22.78
N ASP A 36 -10.66 -1.00 22.12
CA ASP A 36 -12.00 -1.61 21.98
C ASP A 36 -13.03 -0.83 21.15
N GLU A 37 -12.66 0.30 20.56
CA GLU A 37 -13.50 1.09 19.65
C GLU A 37 -13.29 0.65 18.19
N GLU A 38 -14.37 0.32 17.48
CA GLU A 38 -14.29 -0.06 16.05
C GLU A 38 -13.89 1.14 15.20
N ILE A 39 -12.78 1.03 14.47
CA ILE A 39 -12.28 2.10 13.61
C ILE A 39 -12.68 1.88 12.16
N ILE A 40 -12.42 0.68 11.64
CA ILE A 40 -12.67 0.35 10.24
C ILE A 40 -12.79 -1.17 10.04
N THR A 41 -13.58 -1.55 9.03
CA THR A 41 -13.53 -2.90 8.44
C THR A 41 -12.99 -2.81 7.02
N LEU A 42 -11.88 -3.50 6.76
CA LEU A 42 -11.22 -3.61 5.46
C LEU A 42 -11.60 -4.94 4.79
N LEU A 43 -11.70 -4.93 3.47
CA LEU A 43 -11.70 -6.15 2.66
C LEU A 43 -10.28 -6.37 2.16
N CYS A 44 -9.65 -7.47 2.59
CA CYS A 44 -8.22 -7.71 2.39
C CYS A 44 -7.92 -9.19 2.07
N THR A 45 -6.66 -9.51 1.81
CA THR A 45 -6.21 -10.92 1.81
C THR A 45 -5.95 -11.37 3.26
N PRO A 46 -6.25 -12.63 3.63
CA PRO A 46 -6.09 -13.15 4.99
C PRO A 46 -4.63 -13.52 5.30
N LYS A 47 -3.71 -12.58 5.08
CA LYS A 47 -2.27 -12.70 5.28
C LYS A 47 -1.70 -11.38 5.78
N SER A 48 -0.71 -11.43 6.67
CA SER A 48 -0.03 -10.27 7.25
C SER A 48 -1.02 -9.27 7.87
N LEU A 49 -1.95 -9.81 8.68
CA LEU A 49 -3.09 -9.07 9.25
C LEU A 49 -2.65 -8.13 10.39
N GLU A 50 -1.67 -8.54 11.19
CA GLU A 50 -1.08 -7.69 12.22
C GLU A 50 -0.39 -6.48 11.59
N GLU A 51 0.39 -6.70 10.54
CA GLU A 51 1.07 -5.65 9.79
C GLU A 51 0.09 -4.76 9.04
N LEU A 52 -1.02 -5.32 8.54
CA LEU A 52 -2.11 -4.50 7.99
C LEU A 52 -2.71 -3.59 9.07
N ALA A 53 -2.97 -4.10 10.28
CA ALA A 53 -3.54 -3.30 11.37
C ALA A 53 -2.59 -2.18 11.82
N VAL A 54 -1.35 -2.53 12.14
CA VAL A 54 -0.31 -1.56 12.54
C VAL A 54 -0.02 -0.57 11.42
N GLY A 55 0.07 -1.07 10.19
CA GLY A 55 0.31 -0.30 8.98
C GLY A 55 -0.80 0.69 8.66
N PHE A 56 -2.07 0.32 8.83
CA PHE A 56 -3.20 1.22 8.70
C PHE A 56 -3.13 2.35 9.72
N LEU A 57 -2.93 2.03 11.01
CA LEU A 57 -2.78 3.06 12.05
C LEU A 57 -1.58 3.99 11.75
N TYR A 58 -0.48 3.43 11.28
CA TYR A 58 0.72 4.19 10.95
C TYR A 58 0.49 5.09 9.74
N SER A 59 -0.01 4.57 8.63
CA SER A 59 -0.22 5.34 7.40
C SER A 59 -1.29 6.42 7.58
N GLU A 60 -2.37 6.10 8.28
CA GLU A 60 -3.46 7.02 8.63
C GLU A 60 -3.10 7.95 9.81
N GLY A 61 -1.89 7.84 10.38
CA GLY A 61 -1.37 8.80 11.36
C GLY A 61 -1.96 8.71 12.76
N TYR A 62 -2.64 7.61 13.10
CA TYR A 62 -3.02 7.29 14.48
C TYR A 62 -1.79 7.08 15.37
N ILE A 63 -0.71 6.54 14.79
CA ILE A 63 0.58 6.36 15.44
C ILE A 63 1.71 6.86 14.54
N ASN A 64 2.85 7.21 15.14
CA ASN A 64 4.08 7.58 14.43
C ASN A 64 5.28 6.69 14.79
N SER A 65 5.19 5.92 15.88
CA SER A 65 6.19 4.96 16.35
C SER A 65 5.47 3.75 16.91
N LEU A 66 6.11 2.58 16.84
CA LEU A 66 5.65 1.36 17.50
C LEU A 66 5.62 1.54 19.03
N ASP A 67 6.40 2.48 19.59
CA ASP A 67 6.39 2.79 21.02
C ASP A 67 5.01 3.25 21.53
N ALA A 68 4.17 3.79 20.64
CA ALA A 68 2.80 4.18 20.98
C ALA A 68 1.88 2.98 21.18
N VAL A 69 2.25 1.80 20.68
CA VAL A 69 1.47 0.57 20.79
C VAL A 69 1.87 -0.15 22.09
N GLU A 70 0.87 -0.46 22.92
CA GLU A 70 1.04 -1.28 24.12
C GLU A 70 1.03 -2.76 23.76
N LYS A 71 0.04 -3.19 22.98
CA LYS A 71 -0.11 -4.56 22.49
C LYS A 71 -1.07 -4.62 21.30
N VAL A 72 -0.91 -5.66 20.49
CA VAL A 72 -1.84 -6.05 19.42
C VAL A 72 -2.42 -7.42 19.76
N LEU A 73 -3.75 -7.56 19.74
CA LEU A 73 -4.44 -8.84 19.88
C LEU A 73 -5.12 -9.17 18.56
N LEU A 74 -4.63 -10.19 17.86
CA LEU A 74 -5.19 -10.66 16.60
C LEU A 74 -6.07 -11.88 16.85
N ASN A 75 -7.32 -11.80 16.42
CA ASN A 75 -8.22 -12.93 16.29
C ASN A 75 -8.42 -13.19 14.79
N GLU A 76 -7.57 -14.05 14.23
CA GLU A 76 -7.62 -14.38 12.81
C GLU A 76 -8.97 -15.02 12.44
N GLU A 77 -9.53 -15.92 13.24
CA GLU A 77 -10.80 -16.61 12.94
C GLU A 77 -11.99 -15.67 12.81
N LYS A 78 -12.04 -14.60 13.62
CA LYS A 78 -13.12 -13.60 13.60
C LYS A 78 -12.81 -12.39 12.72
N GLY A 79 -11.59 -12.31 12.19
CA GLY A 79 -11.14 -11.19 11.38
C GLY A 79 -11.09 -9.91 12.18
N ARG A 80 -10.48 -9.95 13.37
CA ARG A 80 -10.41 -8.79 14.27
C ARG A 80 -9.01 -8.56 14.79
N ALA A 81 -8.54 -7.32 14.77
CA ALA A 81 -7.36 -6.89 15.50
C ALA A 81 -7.72 -5.79 16.49
N TYR A 82 -7.26 -5.95 17.73
CA TYR A 82 -7.37 -4.95 18.78
C TYR A 82 -6.00 -4.36 19.04
N VAL A 83 -5.82 -3.08 18.72
CA VAL A 83 -4.57 -2.35 18.95
C VAL A 83 -4.77 -1.43 20.16
N TYR A 84 -4.06 -1.70 21.25
CA TYR A 84 -4.11 -0.88 22.45
C TYR A 84 -2.98 0.14 22.42
N LEU A 85 -3.29 1.41 22.66
CA LEU A 85 -2.33 2.51 22.58
C LEU A 85 -1.96 3.03 23.97
N LYS A 86 -0.67 3.29 24.22
CA LYS A 86 -0.19 3.81 25.52
C LYS A 86 -0.72 5.20 25.85
N TYR A 87 -0.97 6.03 24.83
CA TYR A 87 -1.39 7.43 25.00
C TYR A 87 -2.53 7.79 24.05
N ARG A 88 -3.79 7.61 24.50
CA ARG A 88 -5.00 7.93 23.70
C ARG A 88 -5.14 9.41 23.31
N LYS A 89 -4.49 10.32 24.03
CA LYS A 89 -4.86 11.75 24.09
C LYS A 89 -4.57 12.59 22.83
N MET A 90 -4.04 12.02 21.73
CA MET A 90 -3.76 12.75 20.48
C MET A 90 -4.77 12.54 19.34
N LEU A 91 -5.76 11.64 19.49
CA LEU A 91 -6.67 11.30 18.38
C LEU A 91 -7.91 12.21 18.27
N ASN A 92 -8.27 12.94 19.34
CA ASN A 92 -9.66 13.33 19.58
C ASN A 92 -10.16 14.70 19.05
N GLU A 93 -9.46 15.42 18.18
CA GLU A 93 -10.03 16.68 17.64
C GLU A 93 -9.88 16.90 16.12
N ASN A 94 -8.96 16.20 15.42
CA ASN A 94 -8.68 16.47 14.01
C ASN A 94 -9.11 15.36 13.02
N LEU A 95 -9.44 14.16 13.52
CA LEU A 95 -9.83 13.02 12.67
C LEU A 95 -11.33 13.01 12.33
N SER A 96 -12.14 13.89 12.92
CA SER A 96 -13.54 14.15 12.53
C SER A 96 -13.65 14.98 11.24
N GLY A 97 -12.64 14.93 10.38
CA GLY A 97 -12.61 15.58 9.08
C GLY A 97 -13.56 14.88 8.11
N LYS A 98 -14.34 15.68 7.36
CA LYS A 98 -15.35 15.19 6.40
C LYS A 98 -14.80 14.06 5.52
N ARG A 99 -15.52 12.94 5.53
CA ARG A 99 -15.29 11.74 4.72
C ARG A 99 -15.27 12.12 3.23
N ALA A 100 -14.16 11.92 2.55
CA ALA A 100 -14.08 12.14 1.11
C ALA A 100 -14.47 10.85 0.36
N ILE A 101 -15.36 10.99 -0.62
CA ILE A 101 -15.78 9.87 -1.48
C ILE A 101 -14.63 9.54 -2.44
N THR A 102 -14.01 8.37 -2.26
CA THR A 102 -12.94 7.90 -3.13
C THR A 102 -13.51 7.14 -4.34
N SER A 103 -12.86 7.25 -5.49
CA SER A 103 -13.30 6.64 -6.75
C SER A 103 -12.85 5.17 -6.92
N GLY A 104 -12.20 4.59 -5.92
CA GLY A 104 -11.70 3.22 -5.94
C GLY A 104 -12.59 2.29 -5.11
N CYS A 105 -13.63 1.75 -5.74
CA CYS A 105 -14.49 0.63 -5.30
C CYS A 105 -14.56 0.30 -3.80
N GLY A 106 -15.74 0.54 -3.21
CA GLY A 106 -16.12 0.14 -1.85
C GLY A 106 -16.29 1.36 -0.95
N LYS A 107 -17.54 1.83 -0.77
CA LYS A 107 -17.99 2.93 0.12
C LYS A 107 -16.82 3.74 0.70
N GLY A 108 -16.16 4.52 -0.16
CA GLY A 108 -14.94 5.23 0.19
C GLY A 108 -15.25 6.33 1.17
N THR A 109 -15.18 6.04 2.46
CA THR A 109 -15.09 7.05 3.51
C THR A 109 -13.70 6.94 4.08
N VAL A 110 -12.72 7.39 3.29
CA VAL A 110 -11.38 7.63 3.81
C VAL A 110 -11.43 9.01 4.47
N PHE A 111 -10.81 9.12 5.66
CA PHE A 111 -10.90 10.27 6.57
C PHE A 111 -10.10 11.51 6.08
N TYR A 112 -9.61 11.50 4.85
CA TYR A 112 -8.50 12.37 4.46
C TYR A 112 -8.92 13.62 3.68
N ASN A 113 -8.72 14.76 4.34
CA ASN A 113 -8.89 16.11 3.78
C ASN A 113 -7.65 16.54 2.98
N VAL A 114 -7.86 17.46 2.04
CA VAL A 114 -6.84 18.32 1.37
C VAL A 114 -5.87 19.00 2.36
N ILE A 115 -6.22 19.04 3.65
CA ILE A 115 -5.40 19.64 4.72
C ILE A 115 -4.17 18.78 5.06
N ASP A 116 -4.20 17.47 4.84
CA ASP A 116 -3.07 16.59 5.16
C ASP A 116 -1.90 16.73 4.17
N SER A 117 -2.18 17.07 2.91
CA SER A 117 -1.11 17.41 1.96
C SER A 117 -0.40 18.70 2.37
N ILE A 118 -1.13 19.66 2.95
CA ILE A 118 -0.58 20.94 3.47
C ILE A 118 0.33 20.71 4.69
N LYS A 119 0.08 19.67 5.48
CA LYS A 119 0.90 19.32 6.66
C LYS A 119 2.14 18.49 6.34
N CYS A 120 2.21 17.85 5.17
CA CYS A 120 3.38 17.09 4.79
C CYS A 120 4.54 18.03 4.48
N ARG A 121 5.65 17.87 5.19
CA ARG A 121 6.88 18.61 4.89
C ARG A 121 7.47 18.08 3.58
N LYS A 122 7.97 19.00 2.77
CA LYS A 122 8.72 18.66 1.56
C LYS A 122 9.92 17.80 1.94
N ILE A 123 10.15 16.71 1.20
CA ILE A 123 11.28 15.83 1.44
C ILE A 123 12.56 16.51 0.94
N GLU A 124 13.52 16.72 1.83
CA GLU A 124 14.73 17.49 1.52
C GLU A 124 15.68 16.74 0.59
N LYS A 125 15.78 15.41 0.73
CA LYS A 125 16.67 14.56 -0.04
C LYS A 125 15.90 13.47 -0.75
N THR A 126 15.97 13.47 -2.07
CA THR A 126 15.44 12.39 -2.91
C THR A 126 16.51 11.33 -3.11
N VAL A 127 16.13 10.06 -3.07
CA VAL A 127 17.02 8.94 -3.39
C VAL A 127 17.40 9.01 -4.86
N ASN A 128 18.70 8.99 -5.15
CA ASN A 128 19.18 8.83 -6.51
C ASN A 128 19.07 7.36 -6.92
N ILE A 129 18.44 7.11 -8.07
CA ILE A 129 18.20 5.78 -8.61
C ILE A 129 18.66 5.73 -10.07
N SER A 130 19.29 4.63 -10.49
CA SER A 130 19.64 4.45 -11.90
C SER A 130 18.47 3.89 -12.71
N LYS A 131 18.41 4.17 -14.01
CA LYS A 131 17.45 3.52 -14.92
C LYS A 131 17.55 1.99 -14.86
N GLY A 132 18.80 1.47 -14.77
CA GLY A 132 19.06 0.03 -14.63
C GLY A 132 18.43 -0.55 -13.37
N THR A 133 18.52 0.17 -12.25
CA THR A 133 17.89 -0.20 -10.98
C THR A 133 16.37 -0.25 -11.11
N VAL A 134 15.73 0.75 -11.73
CA VAL A 134 14.27 0.76 -11.93
C VAL A 134 13.82 -0.46 -12.75
N ILE A 135 14.56 -0.79 -13.81
CA ILE A 135 14.28 -1.95 -14.67
C ILE A 135 14.45 -3.26 -13.89
N GLN A 136 15.54 -3.39 -13.13
CA GLN A 136 15.82 -4.56 -12.30
C GLN A 136 14.75 -4.77 -11.23
N LEU A 137 14.41 -3.73 -10.47
CA LEU A 137 13.37 -3.79 -9.45
C LEU A 137 12.01 -4.14 -10.07
N SER A 138 11.67 -3.56 -11.23
CA SER A 138 10.43 -3.87 -11.94
C SER A 138 10.36 -5.34 -12.38
N LYS A 139 11.49 -5.93 -12.80
CA LYS A 139 11.59 -7.34 -13.16
C LYS A 139 11.42 -8.25 -11.94
N LEU A 140 12.17 -7.98 -10.87
CA LEU A 140 12.08 -8.73 -9.61
C LEU A 140 10.67 -8.65 -9.01
N PHE A 141 10.04 -7.48 -9.09
CA PHE A 141 8.69 -7.25 -8.59
C PHE A 141 7.67 -8.11 -9.33
N ASN A 142 7.75 -8.17 -10.67
CA ASN A 142 6.86 -9.03 -11.46
C ASN A 142 7.08 -10.53 -11.18
N GLN A 143 8.31 -10.94 -10.88
CA GLN A 143 8.60 -12.34 -10.52
C GLN A 143 8.03 -12.71 -9.15
N LYS A 144 8.02 -11.78 -8.18
CA LYS A 144 7.47 -12.01 -6.84
C LYS A 144 5.93 -11.96 -6.76
N SER A 145 5.26 -11.35 -7.75
CA SER A 145 3.80 -11.22 -7.84
C SER A 145 3.06 -12.52 -8.14
N GLU A 146 3.37 -13.62 -7.44
CA GLU A 146 2.81 -14.95 -7.70
C GLU A 146 1.29 -14.98 -7.55
N LEU A 147 0.74 -14.37 -6.50
CA LEU A 147 -0.71 -14.39 -6.26
C LEU A 147 -1.44 -13.60 -7.34
N PHE A 148 -0.88 -12.46 -7.77
CA PHE A 148 -1.40 -11.72 -8.92
C PHE A 148 -1.28 -12.50 -10.23
N LEU A 149 -0.16 -13.20 -10.47
CA LEU A 149 0.02 -14.00 -11.69
C LEU A 149 -0.96 -15.17 -11.76
N ASN A 150 -1.30 -15.77 -10.62
CA ASN A 150 -2.23 -16.90 -10.56
C ASN A 150 -3.69 -16.46 -10.62
N THR A 151 -4.05 -15.38 -9.93
CA THR A 151 -5.47 -15.00 -9.74
C THR A 151 -5.90 -13.75 -10.51
N GLY A 152 -4.96 -12.87 -10.85
CA GLY A 152 -5.26 -11.52 -11.37
C GLY A 152 -6.02 -10.60 -10.41
N GLY A 153 -6.35 -11.07 -9.20
CA GLY A 153 -7.32 -10.44 -8.28
C GLY A 153 -6.71 -9.59 -7.17
N VAL A 154 -5.41 -9.33 -7.20
CA VAL A 154 -4.69 -8.59 -6.14
C VAL A 154 -3.78 -7.51 -6.69
N HIS A 155 -3.40 -6.59 -5.80
CA HIS A 155 -2.34 -5.64 -5.98
C HIS A 155 -1.13 -6.04 -5.14
N SER A 156 0.04 -6.07 -5.77
CA SER A 156 1.32 -6.19 -5.07
C SER A 156 1.90 -4.82 -4.70
N CYS A 157 2.65 -4.77 -3.60
CA CYS A 157 3.47 -3.66 -3.16
C CYS A 157 4.79 -4.18 -2.58
N GLY A 158 5.89 -3.45 -2.80
CA GLY A 158 7.19 -3.81 -2.26
C GLY A 158 7.95 -2.61 -1.73
N LEU A 159 8.70 -2.83 -0.66
CA LEU A 159 9.70 -1.91 -0.15
C LEU A 159 11.06 -2.33 -0.70
N CYS A 160 11.77 -1.39 -1.30
CA CYS A 160 13.05 -1.65 -1.96
C CYS A 160 14.13 -0.73 -1.40
N ASP A 161 15.36 -1.21 -1.46
CA ASP A 161 16.53 -0.36 -1.54
C ASP A 161 16.95 -0.22 -3.02
N ASN A 162 18.14 0.32 -3.28
CA ASN A 162 18.67 0.50 -4.65
C ASN A 162 19.15 -0.80 -5.32
N GLU A 163 19.03 -1.96 -4.68
CA GLU A 163 19.55 -3.25 -5.17
C GLU A 163 18.46 -4.33 -5.26
N LYS A 164 17.58 -4.40 -4.26
CA LYS A 164 16.64 -5.50 -4.04
C LYS A 164 15.32 -5.05 -3.43
N ILE A 165 14.35 -5.96 -3.50
CA ILE A 165 13.08 -5.87 -2.78
C ILE A 165 13.29 -6.46 -1.39
N LEU A 166 13.20 -5.63 -0.36
CA LEU A 166 13.35 -5.99 1.06
C LEU A 166 12.13 -6.74 1.56
N TYR A 167 10.95 -6.16 1.31
CA TYR A 167 9.66 -6.71 1.71
C TYR A 167 8.68 -6.63 0.55
N PHE A 168 7.76 -7.59 0.49
CA PHE A 168 6.81 -7.72 -0.59
C PHE A 168 5.50 -8.28 -0.06
N GLU A 169 4.41 -7.59 -0.36
CA GLU A 169 3.08 -7.96 0.10
C GLU A 169 2.04 -7.82 -1.01
N GLU A 170 1.00 -8.64 -0.92
CA GLU A 170 -0.10 -8.68 -1.87
C GLU A 170 -1.43 -8.59 -1.16
N ASP A 171 -2.32 -7.77 -1.69
CA ASP A 171 -3.66 -7.59 -1.15
C ASP A 171 -4.67 -7.22 -2.24
N ILE A 172 -5.94 -7.54 -2.06
CA ILE A 172 -7.02 -7.13 -2.97
C ILE A 172 -7.04 -5.60 -3.10
N GLY A 173 -6.81 -4.88 -2.00
CA GLY A 173 -6.68 -3.43 -1.97
C GLY A 173 -5.25 -2.95 -2.16
N ARG A 174 -5.00 -2.08 -3.14
CA ARG A 174 -3.67 -1.42 -3.28
C ARG A 174 -3.24 -0.62 -2.04
N HIS A 175 -4.21 -0.05 -1.32
CA HIS A 175 -3.94 0.68 -0.07
C HIS A 175 -3.51 -0.30 1.02
N ASN A 176 -4.24 -1.40 1.20
CA ASN A 176 -3.89 -2.45 2.13
C ASN A 176 -2.50 -3.05 1.85
N ALA A 177 -2.15 -3.27 0.57
CA ALA A 177 -0.83 -3.77 0.20
C ALA A 177 0.29 -2.79 0.63
N LEU A 178 0.08 -1.48 0.47
CA LEU A 178 1.01 -0.47 0.98
C LEU A 178 1.00 -0.42 2.51
N ASP A 179 -0.16 -0.49 3.14
CA ASP A 179 -0.30 -0.46 4.59
C ASP A 179 0.44 -1.64 5.22
N LYS A 180 0.33 -2.86 4.69
CA LYS A 180 1.12 -4.02 5.13
C LYS A 180 2.62 -3.76 5.05
N ILE A 181 3.10 -3.21 3.94
CA ILE A 181 4.52 -2.84 3.78
C ILE A 181 4.96 -1.82 4.84
N LEU A 182 4.14 -0.79 5.08
CA LEU A 182 4.44 0.22 6.10
C LEU A 182 4.37 -0.35 7.51
N GLY A 183 3.47 -1.29 7.78
CA GLY A 183 3.36 -2.01 9.04
C GLY A 183 4.58 -2.87 9.31
N ILE A 184 5.00 -3.70 8.34
CA ILE A 184 6.25 -4.48 8.42
C ILE A 184 7.43 -3.55 8.71
N SER A 185 7.52 -2.44 7.97
CA SER A 185 8.63 -1.48 8.14
C SER A 185 8.66 -0.88 9.55
N LEU A 186 7.50 -0.59 10.13
CA LEU A 186 7.40 -0.03 11.48
C LEU A 186 7.73 -1.08 12.55
N ILE A 187 7.24 -2.31 12.39
CA ILE A 187 7.48 -3.42 13.31
C ILE A 187 8.96 -3.80 13.34
N GLU A 188 9.59 -3.88 12.16
CA GLU A 188 11.00 -4.23 11.98
C GLU A 188 11.95 -3.05 12.24
N GLY A 189 11.43 -1.85 12.56
CA GLY A 189 12.25 -0.67 12.85
C GLY A 189 13.07 -0.16 11.67
N ILE A 190 12.55 -0.30 10.45
CA ILE A 190 13.26 0.04 9.21
C ILE A 190 13.23 1.54 8.97
N ASP A 191 14.40 2.13 8.74
CA ASP A 191 14.49 3.50 8.21
C ASP A 191 14.02 3.53 6.75
N LEU A 192 13.01 4.36 6.51
CA LEU A 192 12.32 4.54 5.24
C LEU A 192 12.88 5.70 4.40
N SER A 193 13.78 6.52 4.96
CA SER A 193 14.26 7.76 4.35
C SER A 193 15.03 7.55 3.03
N ASP A 194 15.67 6.39 2.87
CA ASP A 194 16.44 5.96 1.71
C ASP A 194 15.72 4.86 0.89
N LYS A 195 14.47 4.55 1.22
CA LYS A 195 13.72 3.44 0.60
C LYS A 195 12.88 3.90 -0.58
N ILE A 196 12.51 2.92 -1.39
CA ILE A 196 11.69 3.07 -2.59
C ILE A 196 10.46 2.19 -2.43
N VAL A 197 9.28 2.75 -2.72
CA VAL A 197 8.05 1.95 -2.84
C VAL A 197 7.82 1.60 -4.30
N ILE A 198 7.59 0.32 -4.58
CA ILE A 198 7.10 -0.14 -5.87
C ILE A 198 5.70 -0.74 -5.72
N THR A 199 4.77 -0.41 -6.62
CA THR A 199 3.39 -0.89 -6.55
C THR A 199 2.82 -1.26 -7.92
N SER A 200 1.89 -2.21 -7.93
CA SER A 200 1.15 -2.59 -9.14
C SER A 200 0.00 -1.63 -9.48
N GLY A 201 -0.55 -0.96 -8.47
CA GLY A 201 -1.75 -0.12 -8.59
C GLY A 201 -1.49 1.28 -9.12
N ARG A 202 -2.56 1.99 -9.49
CA ARG A 202 -2.49 3.42 -9.84
C ARG A 202 -1.99 4.24 -8.65
N ILE A 203 -1.20 5.27 -8.92
CA ILE A 203 -0.74 6.20 -7.89
C ILE A 203 -1.77 7.33 -7.80
N SER A 204 -2.69 7.22 -6.83
CA SER A 204 -3.58 8.30 -6.41
C SER A 204 -2.86 9.26 -5.46
N SER A 205 -3.47 10.42 -5.19
CA SER A 205 -3.01 11.33 -4.13
C SER A 205 -2.89 10.63 -2.79
N GLU A 206 -3.82 9.75 -2.45
CA GLU A 206 -3.81 8.98 -1.19
C GLU A 206 -2.58 8.06 -1.08
N MET A 207 -2.29 7.27 -2.12
CA MET A 207 -1.10 6.42 -2.15
C MET A 207 0.18 7.24 -2.00
N LEU A 208 0.24 8.39 -2.68
CA LEU A 208 1.37 9.30 -2.59
C LEU A 208 1.51 9.88 -1.17
N ILE A 209 0.44 10.35 -0.54
CA ILE A 209 0.46 10.91 0.82
C ILE A 209 0.91 9.87 1.84
N LYS A 210 0.38 8.65 1.77
CA LYS A 210 0.79 7.56 2.68
C LYS A 210 2.30 7.34 2.63
N THR A 211 2.86 7.36 1.43
CA THR A 211 4.31 7.23 1.20
C THR A 211 5.07 8.46 1.72
N ALA A 212 4.60 9.66 1.39
CA ALA A 212 5.22 10.94 1.76
C ALA A 212 5.30 11.15 3.28
N LYS A 213 4.21 10.85 4.01
CA LYS A 213 4.14 10.99 5.48
C LYS A 213 5.20 10.16 6.21
N ARG A 214 5.74 9.14 5.57
CA ARG A 214 6.73 8.22 6.13
C ARG A 214 8.14 8.49 5.61
N GLY A 215 8.34 9.62 4.92
CA GLY A 215 9.65 10.07 4.47
C GLY A 215 10.19 9.34 3.23
N ILE A 216 9.38 8.47 2.60
CA ILE A 216 9.79 7.74 1.41
C ILE A 216 9.78 8.69 0.22
N SER A 217 10.94 8.86 -0.40
CA SER A 217 11.17 9.89 -1.42
C SER A 217 10.96 9.41 -2.86
N THR A 218 10.72 8.12 -3.08
CA THR A 218 10.57 7.53 -4.41
C THR A 218 9.42 6.54 -4.45
N ILE A 219 8.55 6.67 -5.45
CA ILE A 219 7.46 5.74 -5.74
C ILE A 219 7.43 5.36 -7.22
N ILE A 220 7.46 4.05 -7.47
CA ILE A 220 7.45 3.42 -8.78
C ILE A 220 6.15 2.64 -8.93
N SER A 221 5.47 2.79 -10.06
CA SER A 221 4.27 2.01 -10.37
C SER A 221 4.29 1.41 -11.77
N ARG A 222 3.72 0.20 -11.87
CA ARG A 222 3.39 -0.44 -13.15
C ARG A 222 2.21 0.25 -13.85
N SER A 223 1.49 1.15 -13.19
CA SER A 223 0.27 1.78 -13.67
C SER A 223 0.43 3.30 -13.75
N ALA A 224 -0.65 3.98 -14.11
CA ALA A 224 -0.69 5.43 -14.27
C ALA A 224 -0.76 6.14 -12.90
N PRO A 225 -0.07 7.28 -12.73
CA PRO A 225 -0.42 8.24 -11.70
C PRO A 225 -1.65 9.09 -12.12
N THR A 226 -2.34 9.69 -11.15
CA THR A 226 -3.37 10.71 -11.42
C THR A 226 -2.76 12.11 -11.49
N SER A 227 -3.45 13.08 -12.10
CA SER A 227 -2.98 14.47 -12.19
C SER A 227 -2.66 15.07 -10.81
N LEU A 228 -3.57 14.92 -9.85
CA LEU A 228 -3.36 15.39 -8.48
C LEU A 228 -2.15 14.73 -7.82
N ALA A 229 -1.91 13.43 -8.05
CA ALA A 229 -0.72 12.76 -7.51
C ALA A 229 0.58 13.32 -8.12
N ILE A 230 0.58 13.66 -9.42
CA ILE A 230 1.74 14.29 -10.07
C ILE A 230 2.02 15.66 -9.45
N ASP A 231 1.01 16.50 -9.28
CA ASP A 231 1.19 17.85 -8.74
C ASP A 231 1.68 17.81 -7.29
N MET A 232 1.09 16.94 -6.47
CA MET A 232 1.56 16.71 -5.11
C MET A 232 2.99 16.17 -5.04
N ALA A 233 3.39 15.28 -5.96
CA ALA A 233 4.75 14.75 -5.98
C ALA A 233 5.78 15.85 -6.28
N LYS A 234 5.44 16.85 -7.12
CA LYS A 234 6.30 18.02 -7.35
C LYS A 234 6.47 18.85 -6.09
N GLU A 235 5.36 19.13 -5.40
CA GLU A 235 5.38 19.93 -4.16
C GLU A 235 6.19 19.26 -3.05
N LEU A 236 6.02 17.94 -2.91
CA LEU A 236 6.64 17.14 -1.85
C LEU A 236 8.05 16.64 -2.19
N ASN A 237 8.56 16.91 -3.39
CA ASN A 237 9.87 16.45 -3.89
C ASN A 237 10.02 14.92 -3.92
N ILE A 238 8.97 14.23 -4.37
CA ILE A 238 8.94 12.78 -4.53
C ILE A 238 9.23 12.43 -5.98
N LEU A 239 10.17 11.52 -6.21
CA LEU A 239 10.39 10.91 -7.51
C LEU A 239 9.23 9.97 -7.85
N LEU A 240 8.44 10.34 -8.85
CA LEU A 240 7.26 9.61 -9.30
C LEU A 240 7.53 8.97 -10.66
N ILE A 241 7.55 7.65 -10.69
CA ILE A 241 7.72 6.86 -11.92
C ILE A 241 6.45 6.02 -12.13
N GLY A 242 5.82 6.17 -13.28
CA GLY A 242 4.67 5.36 -13.70
C GLY A 242 4.99 4.49 -14.91
N PHE A 243 4.09 3.57 -15.22
CA PHE A 243 4.23 2.65 -16.36
C PHE A 243 5.57 1.89 -16.41
N ALA A 244 6.20 1.64 -15.25
CA ALA A 244 7.44 0.90 -15.15
C ALA A 244 7.19 -0.58 -15.46
N ARG A 245 7.51 -1.01 -16.68
CA ARG A 245 7.26 -2.37 -17.21
C ARG A 245 8.34 -2.77 -18.20
N GLY A 246 9.05 -3.86 -17.91
CA GLY A 246 10.21 -4.27 -18.71
C GLY A 246 11.24 -3.15 -18.74
N GLU A 247 11.58 -2.68 -19.94
CA GLU A 247 12.54 -1.58 -20.15
C GLU A 247 11.87 -0.21 -20.32
N LYS A 248 10.55 -0.12 -20.18
CA LYS A 248 9.79 1.12 -20.33
C LYS A 248 9.43 1.71 -18.97
N MET A 249 9.50 3.03 -18.86
CA MET A 249 9.05 3.79 -17.69
C MET A 249 8.76 5.24 -18.10
N ASN A 250 7.85 5.90 -17.37
CA ASN A 250 7.58 7.32 -17.50
C ASN A 250 7.95 8.01 -16.19
N VAL A 251 8.89 8.94 -16.24
CA VAL A 251 9.27 9.77 -15.08
C VAL A 251 8.43 11.04 -15.11
N TYR A 252 7.75 11.36 -14.01
CA TYR A 252 6.82 12.50 -13.94
C TYR A 252 7.37 13.67 -13.13
N THR A 253 8.30 13.42 -12.19
CA THR A 253 8.85 14.42 -11.26
C THR A 253 10.30 14.11 -10.92
N CYS A 254 11.01 15.07 -10.32
CA CYS A 254 12.37 14.93 -9.79
C CYS A 254 13.38 14.29 -10.77
N PHE A 255 13.37 14.72 -12.05
CA PHE A 255 14.17 14.15 -13.14
C PHE A 255 15.68 14.07 -12.86
N GLN A 256 16.21 14.96 -12.03
CA GLN A 256 17.61 14.95 -11.60
C GLN A 256 17.97 13.77 -10.69
N SER A 257 16.99 13.07 -10.15
CA SER A 257 17.19 11.94 -9.23
C SER A 257 17.28 10.60 -9.97
N ILE A 258 17.11 10.60 -11.31
CA ILE A 258 17.26 9.42 -12.15
C ILE A 258 18.50 9.54 -13.07
N ASN A 259 19.45 8.62 -12.91
CA ASN A 259 20.69 8.56 -13.69
C ASN A 259 20.59 7.53 -14.84
#